data_AF-A0A7W1PBB6-F1
#
_entry.id   AF-A0A7W1PBB6-F1
#
_cell.length_a   1.000
_cell.length_b   1.000
_cell.length_c   1.000
_cell.angle_alpha   90.00
_cell.angle_beta   90.00
_cell.angle_gamma   90.00
#
_symmetry.space_group_name_H-M   'P 1'
#
loop_
_entity.id
_entity.type
_entity.pdbx_description
1 polymer ?
#
loop_
_entity_poly.entity_id
_entity_poly.type
_entity_poly.pdbx_seq_one_letter_code
_entity_poly.pdbx_strand_id
1 'polypeptide(L)'
;MPQSTPENSPTRATYLPKEETGISFPPDRTALLVIDPVNDFLSEGGAGWELTKTTVEKNDVVGHLKSAIEGARAHGLPVLFGPMAYTREDYADEQLQRRSGINRLMFERKMFLAGSWGADFHPDLQPRADDTVLLPHKSCDVFQTDLPEHLGRLGITHLIIAGMSANLCCESTGRHAMEAGFDVTFLSDAIGASSLPEYEAAIRLNYPLIANAVITVDEFLTAIGASTAGHSDVEPGDTIRGSDDGEIGTVDEVVAATTETEGYLLMPRGLIFKTDTYIPLDAVVRRSGTDVFINIPKLIVGTMPWDKPPFRAERHAKQGPRATDVDKLYGSCAPSGQKPSAHG
;
A
#
# COMPACT_ATOMS: atom_id res chain seq x y z
N MET A 1 49.00 -13.76 12.19
CA MET A 1 47.72 -13.09 12.51
C MET A 1 47.11 -12.66 11.18
N PRO A 2 46.12 -13.39 10.63
CA PRO A 2 45.47 -12.97 9.40
C PRO A 2 44.59 -11.76 9.70
N GLN A 3 44.76 -10.71 8.89
CA GLN A 3 43.99 -9.47 8.97
C GLN A 3 42.52 -9.78 8.63
N SER A 4 41.62 -9.37 9.52
CA SER A 4 40.17 -9.42 9.33
C SER A 4 39.78 -8.58 8.11
N THR A 5 39.17 -9.23 7.12
CA THR A 5 38.42 -8.57 6.05
C THR A 5 37.29 -7.74 6.67
N PRO A 6 37.03 -6.50 6.21
CA PRO A 6 35.85 -5.77 6.64
C PRO A 6 34.61 -6.48 6.08
N GLU A 7 33.64 -6.77 6.95
CA GLU A 7 32.30 -7.17 6.55
C GLU A 7 31.71 -6.09 5.63
N ASN A 8 31.40 -6.48 4.38
CA ASN A 8 30.61 -5.69 3.45
C ASN A 8 29.19 -5.58 4.02
N SER A 9 28.93 -4.54 4.81
CA SER A 9 27.57 -4.13 5.14
C SER A 9 26.89 -3.68 3.85
N PRO A 10 25.74 -4.26 3.45
CA PRO A 10 25.07 -3.88 2.21
C PRO A 10 24.67 -2.40 2.32
N THR A 11 25.26 -1.58 1.46
CA THR A 11 24.95 -0.15 1.38
C THR A 11 23.49 -0.02 0.99
N ARG A 12 22.66 0.33 1.96
CA ARG A 12 21.24 0.57 1.76
C ARG A 12 21.08 1.87 0.98
N ALA A 13 20.85 1.76 -0.31
CA ALA A 13 20.53 2.90 -1.14
C ALA A 13 19.07 3.31 -0.89
N THR A 14 18.84 4.11 0.15
CA THR A 14 17.62 4.91 0.30
C THR A 14 17.90 6.27 -0.34
N TYR A 15 17.23 6.57 -1.46
CA TYR A 15 17.38 7.82 -2.19
C TYR A 15 16.52 8.93 -1.54
N LEU A 16 16.73 9.17 -0.25
CA LEU A 16 16.21 10.38 0.39
C LEU A 16 17.11 11.56 0.03
N PRO A 17 16.57 12.77 -0.21
CA PRO A 17 17.37 13.97 -0.33
C PRO A 17 18.29 14.08 0.88
N LYS A 18 19.54 14.48 0.64
CA LYS A 18 20.71 14.47 1.55
C LYS A 18 20.51 15.12 2.94
N GLU A 19 19.35 15.70 3.22
CA GLU A 19 19.04 16.51 4.40
C GLU A 19 17.78 16.08 5.17
N GLU A 20 16.96 15.13 4.68
CA GLU A 20 15.81 14.60 5.44
C GLU A 20 16.22 13.40 6.29
N THR A 21 16.11 13.54 7.62
CA THR A 21 16.61 12.56 8.60
C THR A 21 15.65 11.40 8.90
N GLY A 22 14.62 11.18 8.08
CA GLY A 22 13.69 10.05 8.23
C GLY A 22 12.72 9.88 7.05
N ILE A 23 12.25 8.65 6.84
CA ILE A 23 11.18 8.34 5.88
C ILE A 23 9.84 8.68 6.55
N SER A 24 8.97 9.41 5.85
CA SER A 24 7.62 9.72 6.29
C SER A 24 6.64 9.62 5.13
N PHE A 25 5.38 9.33 5.43
CA PHE A 25 4.34 9.13 4.42
C PHE A 25 3.11 9.96 4.79
N PRO A 26 2.59 10.83 3.90
CA PRO A 26 1.37 11.58 4.16
C PRO A 26 0.16 10.62 4.18
N PRO A 27 -0.53 10.45 5.33
CA PRO A 27 -1.56 9.41 5.46
C PRO A 27 -2.73 9.56 4.47
N ASP A 28 -3.06 10.78 4.08
CA ASP A 28 -4.16 11.12 3.18
C ASP A 28 -3.83 10.90 1.69
N ARG A 29 -2.55 10.67 1.35
CA ARG A 29 -2.07 10.48 -0.03
C ARG A 29 -1.26 9.20 -0.21
N THR A 30 -1.27 8.31 0.77
CA THR A 30 -0.50 7.07 0.75
C THR A 30 -1.43 5.88 0.69
N ALA A 31 -1.17 4.94 -0.20
CA ALA A 31 -1.88 3.67 -0.25
C ALA A 31 -0.92 2.48 -0.30
N LEU A 32 -1.36 1.36 0.30
CA LEU A 32 -0.68 0.08 0.20
C LEU A 32 -1.31 -0.75 -0.92
N LEU A 33 -0.51 -1.11 -1.93
CA LEU A 33 -0.88 -2.04 -3.00
C LEU A 33 -0.25 -3.41 -2.72
N VAL A 34 -1.09 -4.41 -2.54
CA VAL A 34 -0.71 -5.81 -2.33
C VAL A 34 -1.00 -6.60 -3.61
N ILE A 35 0.06 -7.01 -4.29
CA ILE A 35 -0.02 -7.68 -5.59
C ILE A 35 0.03 -9.19 -5.39
N ASP A 36 -0.91 -9.91 -6.02
CA ASP A 36 -0.99 -11.36 -6.04
C ASP A 36 -0.88 -12.08 -4.66
N PRO A 37 -1.59 -11.66 -3.59
CA PRO A 37 -1.57 -12.38 -2.30
C PRO A 37 -2.46 -13.64 -2.32
N VAL A 38 -2.23 -14.53 -3.30
CA VAL A 38 -3.07 -15.69 -3.62
C VAL A 38 -2.38 -17.02 -3.33
N ASN A 39 -3.17 -18.08 -3.16
CA ASN A 39 -2.70 -19.40 -2.77
C ASN A 39 -1.69 -20.00 -3.75
N ASP A 40 -1.82 -19.74 -5.05
CA ASP A 40 -0.92 -20.30 -6.07
C ASP A 40 0.55 -19.94 -5.82
N PHE A 41 0.81 -18.80 -5.21
CA PHE A 41 2.17 -18.39 -4.83
C PHE A 41 2.50 -18.62 -3.36
N LEU A 42 1.52 -18.51 -2.47
CA LEU A 42 1.76 -18.37 -1.04
C LEU A 42 1.42 -19.61 -0.21
N SER A 43 0.78 -20.61 -0.81
CA SER A 43 0.28 -21.78 -0.07
C SER A 43 0.84 -23.09 -0.62
N GLU A 44 1.20 -24.00 0.28
CA GLU A 44 1.51 -25.39 -0.08
C GLU A 44 0.35 -26.02 -0.86
N GLY A 45 0.67 -26.58 -2.04
CA GLY A 45 -0.31 -27.13 -2.98
C GLY A 45 -0.73 -26.16 -4.08
N GLY A 46 -0.36 -24.89 -4.01
CA GLY A 46 -0.55 -23.91 -5.08
C GLY A 46 0.25 -24.27 -6.33
N ALA A 47 -0.25 -23.94 -7.52
CA ALA A 47 0.38 -24.30 -8.79
C ALA A 47 1.76 -23.66 -9.00
N GLY A 48 2.00 -22.50 -8.35
CA GLY A 48 3.28 -21.80 -8.32
C GLY A 48 4.14 -22.07 -7.08
N TRP A 49 3.63 -22.77 -6.07
CA TRP A 49 4.27 -22.91 -4.75
C TRP A 49 5.69 -23.46 -4.83
N GLU A 50 5.92 -24.50 -5.62
CA GLU A 50 7.25 -25.11 -5.76
C GLU A 50 8.29 -24.15 -6.36
N LEU A 51 7.85 -23.14 -7.11
CA LEU A 51 8.73 -22.08 -7.63
C LEU A 51 9.01 -21.04 -6.55
N THR A 52 7.99 -20.63 -5.78
CA THR A 52 8.09 -19.46 -4.91
C THR A 52 8.47 -19.76 -3.47
N LYS A 53 8.24 -21.00 -2.98
CA LYS A 53 8.42 -21.39 -1.57
C LYS A 53 9.74 -20.94 -0.96
N THR A 54 10.83 -21.04 -1.72
CA THR A 54 12.16 -20.71 -1.21
C THR A 54 12.26 -19.26 -0.74
N THR A 55 11.72 -18.30 -1.49
CA THR A 55 11.77 -16.88 -1.11
C THR A 55 10.64 -16.53 -0.16
N VAL A 56 9.44 -17.12 -0.36
CA VAL A 56 8.28 -16.91 0.51
C VAL A 56 8.58 -17.32 1.94
N GLU A 57 9.16 -18.50 2.16
CA GLU A 57 9.51 -19.00 3.49
C GLU A 57 10.72 -18.25 4.07
N LYS A 58 11.76 -18.02 3.26
CA LYS A 58 12.98 -17.36 3.73
C LYS A 58 12.74 -15.92 4.19
N ASN A 59 11.85 -15.20 3.51
CA ASN A 59 11.54 -13.80 3.81
C ASN A 59 10.29 -13.66 4.70
N ASP A 60 9.63 -14.74 5.11
CA ASP A 60 8.33 -14.69 5.81
C ASP A 60 7.32 -13.76 5.12
N VAL A 61 7.18 -13.90 3.80
CA VAL A 61 6.39 -12.96 2.98
C VAL A 61 4.94 -12.87 3.47
N VAL A 62 4.34 -14.00 3.86
CA VAL A 62 2.97 -14.03 4.37
C VAL A 62 2.85 -13.28 5.70
N GLY A 63 3.79 -13.49 6.63
CA GLY A 63 3.82 -12.78 7.92
C GLY A 63 4.00 -11.28 7.74
N HIS A 64 4.95 -10.86 6.92
CA HIS A 64 5.20 -9.45 6.65
C HIS A 64 4.06 -8.78 5.88
N LEU A 65 3.46 -9.44 4.89
CA LEU A 65 2.26 -8.93 4.21
C LEU A 65 1.13 -8.70 5.20
N LYS A 66 0.88 -9.66 6.10
CA LYS A 66 -0.15 -9.52 7.13
C LYS A 66 0.13 -8.30 8.02
N SER A 67 1.35 -8.15 8.51
CA SER A 67 1.76 -7.00 9.35
C SER A 67 1.61 -5.67 8.60
N ALA A 68 2.03 -5.59 7.34
CA ALA A 68 1.90 -4.39 6.53
C ALA A 68 0.43 -4.01 6.29
N ILE A 69 -0.41 -5.00 5.95
CA ILE A 69 -1.85 -4.81 5.73
C ILE A 69 -2.54 -4.34 7.02
N GLU A 70 -2.30 -5.03 8.14
CA GLU A 70 -2.91 -4.69 9.43
C GLU A 70 -2.44 -3.32 9.92
N GLY A 71 -1.16 -3.00 9.76
CA GLY A 71 -0.60 -1.71 10.11
C GLY A 71 -1.14 -0.57 9.24
N ALA A 72 -1.24 -0.76 7.93
CA ALA A 72 -1.84 0.23 7.03
C ALA A 72 -3.30 0.52 7.42
N ARG A 73 -4.09 -0.54 7.66
CA ARG A 73 -5.48 -0.41 8.14
C ARG A 73 -5.57 0.32 9.48
N ALA A 74 -4.68 0.01 10.43
CA ALA A 74 -4.66 0.64 11.74
C ALA A 74 -4.37 2.16 11.67
N HIS A 75 -3.62 2.60 10.65
CA HIS A 75 -3.30 4.00 10.40
C HIS A 75 -4.23 4.66 9.36
N GLY A 76 -5.29 3.98 8.92
CA GLY A 76 -6.28 4.53 8.01
C GLY A 76 -5.83 4.68 6.55
N LEU A 77 -4.72 4.04 6.16
CA LEU A 77 -4.25 4.01 4.78
C LEU A 77 -5.14 3.06 3.96
N PRO A 78 -5.57 3.46 2.74
CA PRO A 78 -6.23 2.54 1.81
C PRO A 78 -5.35 1.34 1.50
N VAL A 79 -5.94 0.14 1.53
CA VAL A 79 -5.30 -1.11 1.10
C VAL A 79 -5.99 -1.59 -0.18
N LEU A 80 -5.21 -1.75 -1.24
CA LEU A 80 -5.64 -2.21 -2.55
C LEU A 80 -5.04 -3.59 -2.82
N PHE A 81 -5.87 -4.54 -3.22
CA PHE A 81 -5.48 -5.88 -3.60
C PHE A 81 -5.53 -6.01 -5.13
N GLY A 82 -4.39 -6.31 -5.75
CA GLY A 82 -4.28 -6.55 -7.18
C GLY A 82 -4.05 -8.04 -7.45
N PRO A 83 -5.11 -8.86 -7.59
CA PRO A 83 -4.96 -10.27 -7.92
C PRO A 83 -4.78 -10.49 -9.42
N MET A 84 -4.09 -11.57 -9.80
CA MET A 84 -4.12 -12.14 -11.14
C MET A 84 -5.21 -13.21 -11.24
N ALA A 85 -5.95 -13.24 -12.35
CA ALA A 85 -6.88 -14.32 -12.66
C ALA A 85 -7.08 -14.50 -14.17
N TYR A 86 -7.18 -15.75 -14.60
CA TYR A 86 -7.46 -16.17 -15.98
C TYR A 86 -8.72 -17.03 -16.01
N THR A 87 -9.69 -16.64 -16.84
CA THR A 87 -10.91 -17.41 -17.10
C THR A 87 -10.62 -18.64 -17.96
N ARG A 88 -11.59 -19.56 -18.08
CA ARG A 88 -11.47 -20.69 -19.02
C ARG A 88 -11.32 -20.24 -20.47
N GLU A 89 -11.91 -19.10 -20.84
CA GLU A 89 -11.76 -18.52 -22.18
C GLU A 89 -10.35 -18.00 -22.39
N ASP A 90 -9.76 -17.34 -21.38
CA ASP A 90 -8.34 -16.94 -21.42
C ASP A 90 -7.43 -18.16 -21.61
N TYR A 91 -7.71 -19.25 -20.89
CA TYR A 91 -7.01 -20.54 -21.04
C TYR A 91 -7.20 -21.20 -22.41
N ALA A 92 -8.18 -20.78 -23.22
CA ALA A 92 -8.36 -21.24 -24.58
C ALA A 92 -7.70 -20.32 -25.62
N ASP A 93 -7.23 -19.13 -25.23
CA ASP A 93 -6.57 -18.18 -26.11
C ASP A 93 -5.07 -18.54 -26.31
N GLU A 94 -4.76 -19.09 -27.48
CA GLU A 94 -3.38 -19.45 -27.85
C GLU A 94 -2.43 -18.25 -27.95
N GLN A 95 -2.94 -17.07 -28.31
CA GLN A 95 -2.11 -15.86 -28.42
C GLN A 95 -1.72 -15.38 -27.03
N LEU A 96 -2.66 -15.36 -26.09
CA LEU A 96 -2.38 -15.01 -24.70
C LEU A 96 -1.38 -16.00 -24.06
N GLN A 97 -1.58 -17.30 -24.27
CA GLN A 97 -0.68 -18.35 -23.78
C GLN A 97 0.76 -18.18 -24.26
N ARG A 98 0.96 -17.74 -25.51
CA ARG A 98 2.29 -17.61 -26.14
C ARG A 98 2.81 -16.18 -26.19
N ARG A 99 2.13 -15.24 -25.54
CA ARG A 99 2.50 -13.81 -25.54
C ARG A 99 3.92 -13.59 -25.01
N SER A 100 4.30 -14.31 -23.97
CA SER A 100 5.59 -14.17 -23.31
C SER A 100 6.02 -15.46 -22.61
N GLY A 101 7.28 -15.51 -22.16
CA GLY A 101 7.78 -16.64 -21.37
C GLY A 101 7.02 -16.85 -20.06
N ILE A 102 6.63 -15.76 -19.38
CA ILE A 102 5.86 -15.86 -18.13
C ILE A 102 4.43 -16.32 -18.40
N ASN A 103 3.77 -15.85 -19.47
CA ASN A 103 2.45 -16.36 -19.84
C ASN A 103 2.50 -17.87 -20.10
N ARG A 104 3.49 -18.33 -20.86
CA ARG A 104 3.66 -19.76 -21.12
C ARG A 104 3.82 -20.56 -19.82
N LEU A 105 4.70 -20.11 -18.91
CA LEU A 105 4.94 -20.76 -17.61
C LEU A 105 3.65 -20.86 -16.78
N MET A 106 2.92 -19.76 -16.64
CA MET A 106 1.70 -19.69 -15.83
C MET A 106 0.61 -20.62 -16.38
N PHE A 107 0.40 -20.62 -17.70
CA PHE A 107 -0.64 -21.42 -18.33
C PHE A 107 -0.30 -22.92 -18.37
N GLU A 108 0.96 -23.29 -18.63
CA GLU A 108 1.41 -24.70 -18.57
C GLU A 108 1.22 -25.30 -17.16
N ARG A 109 1.39 -24.47 -16.12
CA ARG A 109 1.20 -24.85 -14.71
C ARG A 109 -0.23 -24.71 -14.21
N LYS A 110 -1.14 -24.14 -15.02
CA LYS A 110 -2.52 -23.82 -14.66
C LYS A 110 -2.66 -22.86 -13.47
N MET A 111 -1.78 -21.86 -13.39
CA MET A 111 -1.80 -20.83 -12.35
C MET A 111 -2.92 -19.80 -12.57
N PHE A 112 -3.48 -19.28 -11.48
CA PHE A 112 -4.51 -18.23 -11.44
C PHE A 112 -5.79 -18.60 -12.20
N LEU A 113 -6.14 -19.89 -12.27
CA LEU A 113 -7.40 -20.28 -12.88
C LEU A 113 -8.57 -19.72 -12.04
N ALA A 114 -9.35 -18.85 -12.65
CA ALA A 114 -10.55 -18.25 -12.05
C ALA A 114 -11.45 -19.32 -11.39
N GLY A 115 -11.82 -19.07 -10.13
CA GLY A 115 -12.67 -19.95 -9.32
C GLY A 115 -11.98 -21.19 -8.76
N SER A 116 -10.66 -21.34 -8.98
CA SER A 116 -9.86 -22.35 -8.30
C SER A 116 -9.35 -21.84 -6.95
N TRP A 117 -9.09 -22.77 -6.03
CA TRP A 117 -8.46 -22.45 -4.75
C TRP A 117 -7.11 -21.72 -4.92
N GLY A 118 -6.34 -22.07 -5.96
CA GLY A 118 -5.06 -21.42 -6.25
C GLY A 118 -5.18 -19.93 -6.56
N ALA A 119 -6.26 -19.53 -7.25
CA ALA A 119 -6.54 -18.13 -7.57
C ALA A 119 -7.20 -17.35 -6.42
N ASP A 120 -7.66 -18.05 -5.37
CA ASP A 120 -8.22 -17.38 -4.18
C ASP A 120 -7.11 -16.74 -3.34
N PHE A 121 -7.47 -15.67 -2.63
CA PHE A 121 -6.58 -15.03 -1.67
C PHE A 121 -6.09 -16.02 -0.61
N HIS A 122 -4.86 -15.82 -0.13
CA HIS A 122 -4.31 -16.58 0.99
C HIS A 122 -5.22 -16.40 2.23
N PRO A 123 -5.50 -17.46 3.02
CA PRO A 123 -6.42 -17.38 4.17
C PRO A 123 -6.07 -16.29 5.20
N ASP A 124 -4.77 -16.05 5.41
CA ASP A 124 -4.30 -15.01 6.35
C ASP A 124 -4.31 -13.58 5.77
N LEU A 125 -4.52 -13.43 4.46
CA LEU A 125 -4.41 -12.17 3.73
C LEU A 125 -5.73 -11.77 3.04
N GLN A 126 -6.86 -12.23 3.58
CA GLN A 126 -8.16 -11.91 2.99
C GLN A 126 -8.43 -10.40 3.01
N PRO A 127 -8.95 -9.83 1.91
CA PRO A 127 -9.51 -8.49 1.91
C PRO A 127 -10.67 -8.39 2.92
N ARG A 128 -10.75 -7.26 3.62
CA ARG A 128 -11.88 -6.84 4.46
C ARG A 128 -12.87 -6.03 3.63
N ALA A 129 -14.06 -5.81 4.19
CA ALA A 129 -15.13 -5.06 3.53
C ALA A 129 -14.70 -3.67 3.06
N ASP A 130 -13.86 -2.99 3.84
CA ASP A 130 -13.40 -1.62 3.56
C ASP A 130 -12.13 -1.56 2.67
N ASP A 131 -11.57 -2.72 2.28
CA ASP A 131 -10.44 -2.74 1.33
C ASP A 131 -10.94 -2.69 -0.12
N THR A 132 -10.06 -2.27 -1.02
CA THR A 132 -10.32 -2.28 -2.47
C THR A 132 -9.76 -3.55 -3.09
N VAL A 133 -10.59 -4.29 -3.82
CA VAL A 133 -10.14 -5.40 -4.67
C VAL A 133 -10.24 -4.95 -6.12
N LEU A 134 -9.10 -4.90 -6.80
CA LEU A 134 -8.99 -4.47 -8.19
C LEU A 134 -9.52 -5.55 -9.14
N LEU A 135 -9.88 -5.13 -10.35
CA LEU A 135 -10.07 -6.06 -11.46
C LEU A 135 -8.80 -6.87 -11.67
N PRO A 136 -8.88 -8.19 -11.91
CA PRO A 136 -7.69 -8.99 -12.03
C PRO A 136 -6.86 -8.63 -13.24
N HIS A 137 -5.56 -8.49 -13.03
CA HIS A 137 -4.64 -8.23 -14.11
C HIS A 137 -4.35 -9.51 -14.91
N LYS A 138 -4.07 -9.35 -16.21
CA LYS A 138 -3.62 -10.41 -17.14
C LYS A 138 -2.24 -10.11 -17.73
N SER A 139 -1.57 -9.12 -17.14
CA SER A 139 -0.22 -8.62 -17.41
C SER A 139 0.55 -8.53 -16.11
N CYS A 140 1.87 -8.35 -16.17
CA CYS A 140 2.64 -8.07 -14.96
C CYS A 140 2.35 -6.66 -14.40
N ASP A 141 1.98 -5.71 -15.26
CA ASP A 141 1.65 -4.36 -14.82
C ASP A 141 0.19 -4.27 -14.35
N VAL A 142 -0.01 -3.95 -13.07
CA VAL A 142 -1.33 -3.79 -12.44
C VAL A 142 -2.00 -2.47 -12.86
N PHE A 143 -1.28 -1.48 -13.38
CA PHE A 143 -1.90 -0.27 -13.94
C PHE A 143 -2.77 -0.54 -15.18
N GLN A 144 -2.70 -1.74 -15.76
CA GLN A 144 -3.60 -2.17 -16.84
C GLN A 144 -5.01 -2.55 -16.35
N THR A 145 -5.28 -2.43 -15.04
CA THR A 145 -6.60 -2.66 -14.42
C THR A 145 -7.31 -1.33 -14.12
N ASP A 146 -8.29 -1.36 -13.22
CA ASP A 146 -8.94 -0.18 -12.64
C ASP A 146 -8.10 0.52 -11.55
N LEU A 147 -6.85 0.08 -11.29
CA LEU A 147 -5.95 0.73 -10.32
C LEU A 147 -5.84 2.26 -10.51
N PRO A 148 -5.62 2.81 -11.73
CA PRO A 148 -5.47 4.26 -11.91
C PRO A 148 -6.73 5.04 -11.49
N GLU A 149 -7.91 4.47 -11.69
CA GLU A 149 -9.19 5.10 -11.33
C GLU A 149 -9.33 5.20 -9.80
N HIS A 150 -8.95 4.13 -9.08
CA HIS A 150 -8.96 4.14 -7.61
C HIS A 150 -7.92 5.11 -7.05
N LEU A 151 -6.68 5.07 -7.54
CA LEU A 151 -5.62 5.96 -7.08
C LEU A 151 -6.00 7.43 -7.31
N GLY A 152 -6.53 7.76 -8.49
CA GLY A 152 -6.97 9.11 -8.83
C GLY A 152 -8.14 9.60 -7.97
N ARG A 153 -9.14 8.74 -7.72
CA ARG A 153 -10.30 9.07 -6.89
C ARG A 153 -9.94 9.26 -5.41
N LEU A 154 -8.97 8.50 -4.93
CA LEU A 154 -8.42 8.60 -3.58
C LEU A 154 -7.41 9.75 -3.43
N GLY A 155 -6.93 10.33 -4.53
CA GLY A 155 -5.90 11.39 -4.50
C GLY A 155 -4.53 10.88 -4.06
N ILE A 156 -4.24 9.60 -4.32
CA ILE A 156 -2.97 8.96 -3.91
C ILE A 156 -1.82 9.53 -4.73
N THR A 157 -0.71 9.84 -4.06
CA THR A 157 0.56 10.22 -4.68
C THR A 157 1.72 9.37 -4.20
N HIS A 158 1.57 8.61 -3.11
CA HIS A 158 2.57 7.69 -2.57
C HIS A 158 2.03 6.26 -2.64
N LEU A 159 2.72 5.39 -3.37
CA LEU A 159 2.31 4.01 -3.58
C LEU A 159 3.32 3.06 -2.93
N ILE A 160 2.88 2.39 -1.87
CA ILE A 160 3.64 1.36 -1.17
C ILE A 160 3.31 0.02 -1.83
N ILE A 161 4.31 -0.70 -2.34
CA ILE A 161 4.12 -1.93 -3.10
C ILE A 161 4.70 -3.12 -2.33
N ALA A 162 3.89 -4.17 -2.21
CA ALA A 162 4.24 -5.46 -1.62
C ALA A 162 3.58 -6.62 -2.39
N GLY A 163 4.05 -7.85 -2.16
CA GLY A 163 3.43 -9.06 -2.72
C GLY A 163 4.31 -9.78 -3.75
N MET A 164 3.68 -10.34 -4.79
CA MET A 164 4.32 -11.24 -5.74
C MET A 164 4.26 -10.72 -7.19
N SER A 165 5.23 -11.00 -8.05
CA SER A 165 6.61 -11.40 -7.74
C SER A 165 7.57 -10.22 -7.94
N ALA A 166 8.68 -10.23 -7.21
CA ALA A 166 9.65 -9.13 -7.13
C ALA A 166 10.03 -8.58 -8.50
N ASN A 167 10.62 -9.41 -9.35
CA ASN A 167 11.15 -9.06 -10.67
C ASN A 167 10.09 -9.01 -11.79
N LEU A 168 8.82 -9.29 -11.49
CA LEU A 168 7.74 -9.30 -12.49
C LEU A 168 6.66 -8.29 -12.12
N CYS A 169 5.60 -8.72 -11.43
CA CYS A 169 4.42 -7.87 -11.24
C CYS A 169 4.73 -6.65 -10.36
N CYS A 170 5.49 -6.83 -9.27
CA CYS A 170 5.92 -5.75 -8.41
C CYS A 170 6.82 -4.75 -9.16
N GLU A 171 7.86 -5.22 -9.84
CA GLU A 171 8.76 -4.34 -10.58
C GLU A 171 8.05 -3.63 -11.74
N SER A 172 7.23 -4.33 -12.53
CA SER A 172 6.51 -3.74 -13.67
C SER A 172 5.56 -2.64 -13.22
N THR A 173 4.81 -2.91 -12.15
CA THR A 173 3.87 -1.94 -11.57
C THR A 173 4.61 -0.76 -10.95
N GLY A 174 5.72 -0.97 -10.25
CA GLY A 174 6.51 0.13 -9.67
C GLY A 174 7.20 0.98 -10.74
N ARG A 175 7.67 0.39 -11.84
CA ARG A 175 8.20 1.14 -13.00
C ARG A 175 7.12 2.04 -13.59
N HIS A 176 5.90 1.52 -13.78
CA HIS A 176 4.81 2.35 -14.29
C HIS A 176 4.43 3.45 -13.27
N ALA A 177 4.30 3.12 -11.98
CA ALA A 177 4.01 4.10 -10.94
C ALA A 177 5.04 5.25 -10.94
N MET A 178 6.33 4.94 -11.04
CA MET A 178 7.40 5.94 -11.15
C MET A 178 7.21 6.84 -12.38
N GLU A 179 7.00 6.26 -13.57
CA GLU A 179 6.77 7.03 -14.81
C GLU A 179 5.48 7.86 -14.77
N ALA A 180 4.48 7.39 -14.01
CA ALA A 180 3.23 8.11 -13.76
C ALA A 180 3.36 9.19 -12.67
N GLY A 181 4.55 9.34 -12.06
CA GLY A 181 4.85 10.41 -11.10
C GLY A 181 4.46 10.12 -9.64
N PHE A 182 4.21 8.85 -9.29
CA PHE A 182 4.01 8.45 -7.90
C PHE A 182 5.36 8.40 -7.15
N ASP A 183 5.34 8.72 -5.86
CA ASP A 183 6.40 8.34 -4.94
C ASP A 183 6.27 6.84 -4.65
N VAL A 184 7.25 6.05 -5.08
CA VAL A 184 7.19 4.59 -5.02
C VAL A 184 8.04 4.08 -3.87
N THR A 185 7.45 3.24 -3.03
CA THR A 185 8.18 2.51 -1.98
C THR A 185 7.91 1.02 -2.10
N PHE A 186 8.96 0.19 -2.04
CA PHE A 186 8.83 -1.26 -1.97
C PHE A 186 9.07 -1.77 -0.55
N LEU A 187 8.20 -2.67 -0.08
CA LEU A 187 8.39 -3.40 1.18
C LEU A 187 9.17 -4.69 0.90
N SER A 188 10.49 -4.59 1.02
CA SER A 188 11.43 -5.62 0.57
C SER A 188 11.19 -7.00 1.17
N ASP A 189 10.91 -7.08 2.46
CA ASP A 189 10.63 -8.29 3.23
C ASP A 189 9.19 -8.81 3.10
N ALA A 190 8.28 -8.00 2.54
CA ALA A 190 6.92 -8.40 2.15
C ALA A 190 6.81 -8.71 0.64
N ILE A 191 7.91 -9.06 -0.02
CA ILE A 191 7.96 -9.43 -1.44
C ILE A 191 8.68 -10.77 -1.62
N GLY A 192 8.16 -11.61 -2.52
CA GLY A 192 8.77 -12.88 -2.92
C GLY A 192 9.04 -12.99 -4.42
N ALA A 193 9.80 -14.00 -4.83
CA ALA A 193 10.11 -14.32 -6.23
C ALA A 193 10.25 -15.83 -6.48
N SER A 194 10.35 -16.25 -7.75
CA SER A 194 10.60 -17.66 -8.11
C SER A 194 12.00 -18.15 -7.77
N SER A 195 12.95 -17.27 -7.49
CA SER A 195 14.29 -17.66 -7.06
C SER A 195 14.96 -16.55 -6.26
N LEU A 196 15.94 -16.93 -5.44
CA LEU A 196 16.73 -15.97 -4.67
C LEU A 196 17.53 -15.00 -5.57
N PRO A 197 18.17 -15.44 -6.68
CA PRO A 197 18.84 -14.52 -7.59
C PRO A 197 17.91 -13.49 -8.22
N GLU A 198 16.70 -13.89 -8.61
CA GLU A 198 15.68 -12.97 -9.15
C GLU A 198 15.23 -11.96 -8.10
N TYR A 199 14.96 -12.41 -6.87
CA TYR A 199 14.64 -11.54 -5.75
C TYR A 199 15.76 -10.54 -5.46
N GLU A 200 17.01 -11.01 -5.36
CA GLU A 200 18.16 -10.16 -5.06
C GLU A 200 18.42 -9.13 -6.17
N ALA A 201 18.26 -9.53 -7.44
CA ALA A 201 18.39 -8.59 -8.56
C ALA A 201 17.32 -7.49 -8.50
N ALA A 202 16.06 -7.85 -8.27
CA ALA A 202 14.98 -6.87 -8.14
C ALA A 202 15.25 -5.92 -6.97
N ILE A 203 15.45 -6.46 -5.76
CA ILE A 203 15.49 -5.68 -4.52
C ILE A 203 16.77 -4.86 -4.39
N ARG A 204 17.92 -5.40 -4.80
CA ARG A 204 19.22 -4.76 -4.55
C ARG A 204 19.75 -3.95 -5.73
N LEU A 205 19.33 -4.29 -6.96
CA LEU A 205 19.86 -3.65 -8.17
C LEU A 205 18.80 -2.77 -8.83
N ASN A 206 17.59 -3.28 -9.03
CA ASN A 206 16.58 -2.58 -9.82
C ASN A 206 15.78 -1.58 -8.99
N TYR A 207 15.20 -2.01 -7.87
CA TYR A 207 14.32 -1.17 -7.05
C TYR A 207 14.97 0.14 -6.60
N PRO A 208 16.25 0.18 -6.16
CA PRO A 208 16.91 1.45 -5.80
C PRO A 208 17.05 2.45 -6.95
N LEU A 209 16.87 2.01 -8.21
CA LEU A 209 16.91 2.86 -9.40
C LEU A 209 15.52 3.38 -9.81
N ILE A 210 14.45 2.70 -9.38
CA ILE A 210 13.08 2.98 -9.85
C ILE A 210 12.12 3.40 -8.74
N ALA A 211 12.58 3.43 -7.49
CA ALA A 211 11.76 3.75 -6.33
C ALA A 211 12.44 4.82 -5.47
N ASN A 212 11.61 5.59 -4.78
CA ASN A 212 12.01 6.58 -3.79
C ASN A 212 12.58 5.88 -2.55
N ALA A 213 12.03 4.71 -2.20
CA ALA A 213 12.49 3.92 -1.07
C ALA A 213 12.35 2.40 -1.26
N VAL A 214 13.27 1.66 -0.63
CA VAL A 214 13.20 0.21 -0.45
C VAL A 214 13.44 -0.07 1.04
N ILE A 215 12.37 -0.45 1.73
CA ILE A 215 12.34 -0.54 3.19
C ILE A 215 11.79 -1.88 3.67
N THR A 216 11.91 -2.15 4.96
CA THR A 216 11.24 -3.28 5.61
C THR A 216 9.83 -2.88 6.03
N VAL A 217 8.98 -3.87 6.33
CA VAL A 217 7.66 -3.62 6.93
C VAL A 217 7.81 -2.87 8.26
N ASP A 218 8.75 -3.26 9.11
CA ASP A 218 8.96 -2.60 10.41
C ASP A 218 9.26 -1.09 10.28
N GLU A 219 10.03 -0.71 9.26
CA GLU A 219 10.33 0.70 9.00
C GLU A 219 9.15 1.44 8.38
N PHE A 220 8.40 0.79 7.51
CA PHE A 220 7.14 1.33 7.01
C PHE A 220 6.18 1.61 8.16
N LEU A 221 5.99 0.64 9.07
CA LEU A 221 5.15 0.77 10.26
C LEU A 221 5.66 1.88 11.20
N THR A 222 6.98 2.00 11.35
CA THR A 222 7.60 3.09 12.13
C THR A 222 7.35 4.45 11.46
N ALA A 223 7.46 4.54 10.14
CA ALA A 223 7.30 5.79 9.39
C ALA A 223 5.84 6.29 9.41
N ILE A 224 4.86 5.40 9.25
CA ILE A 224 3.44 5.78 9.35
C ILE A 224 3.03 6.07 10.80
N GLY A 225 3.64 5.39 11.78
CA GLY A 225 3.44 5.67 13.21
C GLY A 225 4.08 6.99 13.66
N ALA A 226 5.24 7.35 13.13
CA ALA A 226 5.89 8.62 13.39
C ALA A 226 5.13 9.80 12.75
N SER A 227 4.50 9.60 11.58
CA SER A 227 3.60 10.61 11.01
C SER A 227 2.40 10.87 11.93
N THR A 228 1.96 9.85 12.69
CA THR A 228 0.94 10.05 13.73
C THR A 228 1.45 10.61 15.06
N ALA A 229 2.76 10.70 15.26
CA ALA A 229 3.33 11.37 16.42
C ALA A 229 3.31 12.91 16.29
N GLY A 230 3.07 13.43 15.08
CA GLY A 230 2.91 14.87 14.86
C GLY A 230 1.70 15.50 15.55
N HIS A 231 0.68 14.69 15.88
CA HIS A 231 -0.55 15.14 16.52
C HIS A 231 -0.69 14.81 18.01
N SER A 232 0.20 14.00 18.61
CA SER A 232 0.10 13.63 20.03
C SER A 232 0.38 14.78 21.01
N ASP A 233 0.98 15.86 20.51
CA ASP A 233 1.47 16.98 21.33
C ASP A 233 0.85 18.33 20.93
N VAL A 234 -0.21 18.34 20.11
CA VAL A 234 -0.92 19.58 19.76
C VAL A 234 -1.79 20.00 20.93
N GLU A 235 -1.72 21.27 21.31
CA GLU A 235 -2.47 21.84 22.43
C GLU A 235 -3.35 23.01 21.98
N PRO A 236 -4.48 23.26 22.65
CA PRO A 236 -5.21 24.51 22.52
C PRO A 236 -4.27 25.72 22.69
N GLY A 237 -4.35 26.67 21.76
CA GLY A 237 -3.47 27.85 21.70
C GLY A 237 -2.29 27.73 20.73
N ASP A 238 -2.02 26.54 20.18
CA ASP A 238 -1.01 26.37 19.12
C ASP A 238 -1.41 27.10 17.82
N THR A 239 -0.42 27.64 17.11
CA THR A 239 -0.58 28.35 15.84
C THR A 239 -0.55 27.37 14.67
N ILE A 240 -1.63 27.32 13.89
CA ILE A 240 -1.74 26.49 12.69
C ILE A 240 -1.06 27.21 11.52
N ARG A 241 -0.12 26.52 10.86
CA ARG A 241 0.60 26.97 9.66
C ARG A 241 0.39 26.02 8.51
N GLY A 242 0.29 26.57 7.30
CA GLY A 242 0.18 25.77 6.09
C GLY A 242 1.50 25.12 5.70
N SER A 243 1.46 24.28 4.66
CA SER A 243 2.66 23.67 4.07
C SER A 243 3.62 24.69 3.42
N ASP A 244 3.17 25.93 3.27
CA ASP A 244 3.90 27.11 2.78
C ASP A 244 4.40 28.01 3.93
N ASP A 245 4.40 27.50 5.17
CA ASP A 245 4.72 28.19 6.44
C ASP A 245 3.80 29.38 6.77
N GLY A 246 2.78 29.62 5.95
CA GLY A 246 1.82 30.70 6.13
C GLY A 246 0.92 30.47 7.34
N GLU A 247 0.83 31.46 8.22
CA GLU A 247 -0.05 31.40 9.40
C GLU A 247 -1.54 31.40 9.01
N ILE A 248 -2.27 30.38 9.44
CA ILE A 248 -3.69 30.16 9.13
C ILE A 248 -4.57 30.64 10.28
N GLY A 249 -4.25 30.24 11.51
CA GLY A 249 -5.03 30.57 12.70
C GLY A 249 -4.52 29.83 13.95
N THR A 250 -5.39 29.64 14.93
CA THR A 250 -5.02 29.07 16.24
C THR A 250 -5.95 27.91 16.59
N VAL A 251 -5.41 26.86 17.20
CA VAL A 251 -6.17 25.72 17.72
C VAL A 251 -6.98 26.16 18.93
N ASP A 252 -8.31 25.97 18.88
CA ASP A 252 -9.20 26.20 20.02
C ASP A 252 -9.43 24.90 20.81
N GLU A 253 -9.67 23.81 20.09
CA GLU A 253 -9.87 22.48 20.69
C GLU A 253 -9.14 21.41 19.88
N VAL A 254 -8.62 20.40 20.57
CA VAL A 254 -8.09 19.17 19.99
C VAL A 254 -9.07 18.05 20.33
N VAL A 255 -9.79 17.58 19.32
CA VAL A 255 -10.83 16.57 19.49
C VAL A 255 -10.28 15.20 19.10
N ALA A 256 -10.32 14.26 20.04
CA ALA A 256 -9.86 12.89 19.81
C ALA A 256 -10.81 12.13 18.87
N ALA A 257 -10.28 11.17 18.13
CA ALA A 257 -11.08 10.31 17.28
C ALA A 257 -12.12 9.52 18.10
N THR A 258 -13.32 9.35 17.55
CA THR A 258 -14.38 8.52 18.10
C THR A 258 -14.69 7.36 17.15
N THR A 259 -15.74 6.59 17.45
CA THR A 259 -16.26 5.56 16.55
C THR A 259 -16.93 6.17 15.31
N GLU A 260 -17.41 7.40 15.38
CA GLU A 260 -18.15 8.07 14.30
C GLU A 260 -17.30 9.11 13.55
N THR A 261 -16.41 9.78 14.27
CA THR A 261 -15.58 10.88 13.78
C THR A 261 -14.11 10.56 13.88
N GLU A 262 -13.32 11.11 12.96
CA GLU A 262 -11.87 11.16 13.09
C GLU A 262 -11.47 12.23 14.11
N GLY A 263 -10.24 12.20 14.57
CA GLY A 263 -9.74 13.28 15.40
C GLY A 263 -9.51 14.52 14.56
N TYR A 264 -9.75 15.70 15.12
CA TYR A 264 -9.56 16.97 14.41
C TYR A 264 -9.14 18.10 15.36
N LEU A 265 -8.54 19.14 14.78
CA LEU A 265 -8.34 20.44 15.41
C LEU A 265 -9.54 21.32 15.07
N LEU A 266 -10.16 21.92 16.09
CA LEU A 266 -11.14 22.97 15.91
C LEU A 266 -10.44 24.31 15.82
N MET A 267 -10.61 24.99 14.70
CA MET A 267 -10.24 26.39 14.53
C MET A 267 -11.52 27.21 14.36
N PRO A 268 -11.90 28.03 15.35
CA PRO A 268 -13.16 28.76 15.31
C PRO A 268 -13.13 29.82 14.23
N ARG A 269 -14.31 30.19 13.75
CA ARG A 269 -14.48 31.26 12.75
C ARG A 269 -13.71 32.53 13.17
N GLY A 270 -12.94 33.06 12.22
CA GLY A 270 -12.09 34.23 12.42
C GLY A 270 -12.46 35.38 11.50
N LEU A 271 -11.57 36.36 11.36
CA LEU A 271 -11.72 37.43 10.37
C LEU A 271 -11.63 36.92 8.92
N ILE A 272 -10.96 35.79 8.70
CA ILE A 272 -10.67 35.23 7.37
C ILE A 272 -11.65 34.09 7.01
N PHE A 273 -11.96 33.20 7.96
CA PHE A 273 -12.87 32.06 7.75
C PHE A 273 -14.27 32.37 8.29
N LYS A 274 -15.29 32.21 7.45
CA LYS A 274 -16.69 32.55 7.79
C LYS A 274 -17.39 31.51 8.69
N THR A 275 -16.83 30.32 8.77
CA THR A 275 -17.31 29.17 9.53
C THR A 275 -16.18 28.59 10.36
N ASP A 276 -16.53 27.81 11.38
CA ASP A 276 -15.55 27.01 12.09
C ASP A 276 -14.90 26.02 11.11
N THR A 277 -13.61 25.78 11.30
CA THR A 277 -12.81 24.92 10.44
C THR A 277 -12.36 23.70 11.27
N TYR A 278 -12.73 22.52 10.80
CA TYR A 278 -12.49 21.23 11.43
C TYR A 278 -11.35 20.54 10.69
N ILE A 279 -10.11 20.83 11.09
CA ILE A 279 -8.91 20.33 10.41
C ILE A 279 -8.65 18.91 10.89
N PRO A 280 -8.71 17.88 10.03
CA PRO A 280 -8.40 16.51 10.42
C PRO A 280 -7.01 16.41 11.07
N LEU A 281 -6.85 15.61 12.14
CA LEU A 281 -5.55 15.46 12.80
C LEU A 281 -4.49 14.92 11.84
N ASP A 282 -4.86 14.07 10.87
CA ASP A 282 -3.93 13.55 9.87
C ASP A 282 -3.48 14.59 8.83
N ALA A 283 -4.13 15.77 8.77
CA ALA A 283 -3.59 16.91 8.05
C ALA A 283 -2.37 17.51 8.76
N VAL A 284 -2.18 17.27 10.07
CA VAL A 284 -1.01 17.75 10.83
C VAL A 284 0.21 16.91 10.48
N VAL A 285 1.22 17.56 9.91
CA VAL A 285 2.47 16.89 9.49
C VAL A 285 3.59 17.01 10.51
N ARG A 286 3.65 18.12 11.25
CA ARG A 286 4.64 18.32 12.33
C ARG A 286 4.22 19.42 13.29
N ARG A 287 4.79 19.40 14.49
CA ARG A 287 4.76 20.50 15.46
C ARG A 287 6.19 20.98 15.75
N SER A 288 6.38 22.28 15.94
CA SER A 288 7.65 22.89 16.31
C SER A 288 7.42 24.05 17.26
N GLY A 289 7.70 23.86 18.55
CA GLY A 289 7.29 24.82 19.57
C GLY A 289 5.76 24.89 19.62
N THR A 290 5.20 26.09 19.50
CA THR A 290 3.75 26.32 19.43
C THR A 290 3.20 26.30 18.01
N ASP A 291 4.04 26.09 16.99
CA ASP A 291 3.58 26.05 15.60
C ASP A 291 3.22 24.62 15.18
N VAL A 292 2.03 24.44 14.62
CA VAL A 292 1.47 23.19 14.09
C VAL A 292 1.34 23.33 12.59
N PHE A 293 2.06 22.50 11.83
CA PHE A 293 2.12 22.57 10.39
C PHE A 293 1.18 21.54 9.80
N ILE A 294 0.37 21.96 8.82
CA ILE A 294 -0.55 21.09 8.08
C ILE A 294 -0.09 20.89 6.64
N ASN A 295 -0.48 19.77 6.02
CA ASN A 295 -0.12 19.40 4.64
C ASN A 295 -0.83 20.24 3.55
N ILE A 296 -1.55 21.30 3.92
CA ILE A 296 -2.30 22.18 3.02
C ILE A 296 -1.70 23.60 3.08
N PRO A 297 -1.42 24.26 1.94
CA PRO A 297 -0.94 25.64 1.93
C PRO A 297 -2.03 26.62 2.35
N LYS A 298 -1.64 27.71 3.03
CA LYS A 298 -2.58 28.71 3.61
C LYS A 298 -3.65 29.18 2.64
N LEU A 299 -3.29 29.40 1.38
CA LEU A 299 -4.20 29.95 0.35
C LEU A 299 -5.39 29.04 0.03
N ILE A 300 -5.28 27.72 0.21
CA ILE A 300 -6.33 26.79 -0.18
C ILE A 300 -7.11 26.23 1.01
N VAL A 301 -6.65 26.47 2.25
CA VAL A 301 -7.35 26.00 3.47
C VAL A 301 -8.82 26.41 3.49
N GLY A 302 -9.13 27.63 3.05
CA GLY A 302 -10.52 28.12 3.00
C GLY A 302 -11.42 27.47 1.94
N THR A 303 -10.83 26.66 1.06
CA THR A 303 -11.55 25.88 0.04
C THR A 303 -11.69 24.40 0.42
N MET A 304 -11.05 23.98 1.51
CA MET A 304 -11.14 22.61 1.99
C MET A 304 -12.55 22.34 2.54
N PRO A 305 -13.08 21.12 2.37
CA PRO A 305 -14.38 20.72 2.91
C PRO A 305 -14.30 20.43 4.42
N TRP A 306 -13.77 21.39 5.19
CA TRP A 306 -13.54 21.32 6.63
C TRP A 306 -14.53 22.19 7.40
N ASP A 307 -15.74 22.35 6.89
CA ASP A 307 -16.83 23.12 7.50
C ASP A 307 -17.68 22.29 8.48
N LYS A 308 -17.36 21.01 8.62
CA LYS A 308 -17.96 20.05 9.55
C LYS A 308 -16.92 19.03 10.03
N PRO A 309 -17.14 18.35 11.17
CA PRO A 309 -16.27 17.28 11.63
C PRO A 309 -16.01 16.20 10.56
N PRO A 310 -14.79 15.66 10.46
CA PRO A 310 -14.46 14.58 9.54
C PRO A 310 -15.12 13.26 9.98
N PHE A 311 -16.25 12.91 9.36
CA PHE A 311 -16.94 11.66 9.62
C PHE A 311 -16.26 10.50 8.90
N ARG A 312 -15.97 9.41 9.62
CA ARG A 312 -15.35 8.20 9.04
C ARG A 312 -16.16 7.64 7.87
N ALA A 313 -17.49 7.70 7.95
CA ALA A 313 -18.39 7.26 6.89
C ALA A 313 -18.17 8.02 5.56
N GLU A 314 -17.79 9.30 5.60
CA GLU A 314 -17.52 10.11 4.42
C GLU A 314 -16.16 9.78 3.79
N ARG A 315 -15.15 9.41 4.59
CA ARG A 315 -13.88 8.86 4.10
C ARG A 315 -14.11 7.52 3.40
N HIS A 316 -14.92 6.64 3.98
CA HIS A 316 -15.25 5.34 3.39
C HIS A 316 -16.04 5.47 2.08
N ALA A 317 -16.88 6.51 1.93
CA ALA A 317 -17.58 6.78 0.67
C ALA A 317 -16.64 7.12 -0.50
N LYS A 318 -15.41 7.59 -0.21
CA LYS A 318 -14.36 7.84 -1.21
C LYS A 318 -13.54 6.58 -1.56
N GLN A 319 -13.75 5.43 -0.91
CA GLN A 319 -12.91 4.22 -1.08
C GLN A 319 -13.34 3.27 -2.20
N GLY A 320 -14.56 3.37 -2.74
CA GLY A 320 -14.96 2.66 -3.98
C GLY A 320 -15.96 1.58 -3.71
N PRO A 321 -16.29 0.74 -4.72
CA PRO A 321 -17.07 -0.46 -4.46
C PRO A 321 -16.35 -1.28 -3.39
N ARG A 322 -17.06 -1.58 -2.31
CA ARG A 322 -16.53 -2.33 -1.17
C ARG A 322 -16.22 -3.75 -1.62
N ALA A 323 -15.32 -4.46 -0.94
CA ALA A 323 -15.09 -5.88 -1.23
C ALA A 323 -16.38 -6.72 -1.16
N THR A 324 -17.41 -6.25 -0.44
CA THR A 324 -18.75 -6.85 -0.38
C THR A 324 -19.62 -6.59 -1.61
N ASP A 325 -19.35 -5.50 -2.34
CA ASP A 325 -20.12 -5.03 -3.50
C ASP A 325 -19.49 -5.50 -4.82
N VAL A 326 -18.26 -6.01 -4.74
CA VAL A 326 -17.57 -6.71 -5.80
C VAL A 326 -18.07 -8.15 -5.81
N ASP A 327 -19.18 -8.36 -6.52
CA ASP A 327 -19.84 -9.63 -6.78
C ASP A 327 -18.79 -10.71 -7.10
N LYS A 328 -18.53 -11.63 -6.15
CA LYS A 328 -17.43 -12.63 -6.12
C LYS A 328 -16.72 -12.73 -7.45
N LEU A 329 -15.81 -11.78 -7.70
CA LEU A 329 -15.25 -11.62 -9.02
C LEU A 329 -14.54 -12.92 -9.32
N TYR A 330 -15.06 -13.68 -10.29
CA TYR A 330 -14.51 -14.95 -10.77
C TYR A 330 -14.79 -16.21 -9.95
N GLY A 331 -15.77 -16.21 -9.03
CA GLY A 331 -16.31 -17.46 -8.45
C GLY A 331 -15.43 -18.09 -7.37
N SER A 332 -14.79 -17.27 -6.54
CA SER A 332 -13.95 -17.70 -5.43
C SER A 332 -14.61 -18.77 -4.55
N CYS A 333 -13.85 -19.83 -4.24
CA CYS A 333 -14.31 -20.84 -3.31
C CYS A 333 -14.33 -20.22 -1.92
N ALA A 334 -15.44 -20.36 -1.19
CA ALA A 334 -15.40 -20.08 0.25
C ALA A 334 -14.27 -20.94 0.86
N PRO A 335 -13.56 -20.47 1.89
CA PRO A 335 -12.50 -21.24 2.52
C PRO A 335 -13.09 -22.53 3.08
N SER A 336 -13.06 -23.60 2.29
CA SER A 336 -13.32 -24.93 2.80
C SER A 336 -12.12 -25.25 3.67
N GLY A 337 -12.32 -25.35 4.98
CA GLY A 337 -11.28 -25.74 5.95
C GLY A 337 -10.72 -27.16 5.75
N GLN A 338 -10.78 -27.70 4.53
CA GLN A 338 -10.16 -28.94 4.11
C GLN A 338 -9.09 -28.62 3.06
N LYS A 339 -7.83 -28.77 3.48
CA LYS A 339 -6.71 -28.97 2.55
C LYS A 339 -7.09 -30.09 1.57
N PRO A 340 -6.93 -29.93 0.25
CA PRO A 340 -7.09 -31.04 -0.67
C PRO A 340 -6.09 -32.14 -0.29
N SER A 341 -6.58 -33.37 -0.09
CA SER A 341 -5.69 -34.51 0.12
C SER A 341 -4.85 -34.72 -1.14
N ALA A 342 -3.53 -34.73 -0.99
CA ALA A 342 -2.60 -35.14 -2.04
C ALA A 342 -2.84 -36.62 -2.38
N HIS A 343 -3.61 -36.89 -3.43
CA HIS A 343 -3.77 -38.19 -4.07
C HIS A 343 -3.80 -37.94 -5.59
N GLY A 344 -3.05 -38.61 -6.45
CA GLY A 344 -2.08 -39.69 -6.36
C GLY A 344 -1.57 -39.98 -7.76
#